data_AF-A0A293M223-F1
#
_entry.id   AF-A0A293M223-F1
#
_cell.length_a   1.000
_cell.length_b   1.000
_cell.length_c   1.000
_cell.angle_alpha   90.00
_cell.angle_beta   90.00
_cell.angle_gamma   90.00
#
_symmetry.space_group_name_H-M   'P 1'
#
loop_
_entity.id
_entity.type
_entity.pdbx_description
1 polymer ?
#
loop_
_entity_poly.entity_id
_entity_poly.type
_entity_poly.pdbx_seq_one_letter_code
_entity_poly.pdbx_strand_id
1 'polypeptide(L)'
;MEATRKAAPIFECAWTACDGMFERGLTWFEGNKETEDFKAWHDNYNHLKSNESDINTLEAYHKCAAIWREETGYEINENTSSLDKDLCLTYAVSNTNVDTILRMLVDMKTKSDERLKRGGGSVRLGTGVSDEHTGWMERWIKGKCGLLSTPPWGSWKKENKTGRKLAATAIANLTQKTGSKVISEAKERHSMVVATVHDQDEVADLGLILSAVSNIADDIGSAIQEAEDLLDQSKAQTPSAYHQQVAAMDVVFSSYYWLWRIKINRHSYSYLSQWLFELGQHPIGNKKVRTMLGALPFQWSRNLLGLF
;
A
#
# COMPACT_ATOMS: atom_id res chain seq x y z
N MET A 1 24.39 9.79 10.76
CA MET A 1 25.59 8.93 10.67
C MET A 1 25.96 8.31 12.01
N GLU A 2 26.21 9.09 13.07
CA GLU A 2 26.58 8.52 14.38
C GLU A 2 25.53 7.53 14.90
N ALA A 3 24.25 7.85 14.70
CA ALA A 3 23.13 6.97 15.03
C ALA A 3 23.07 5.64 14.25
N THR A 4 23.66 5.56 13.04
CA THR A 4 23.46 4.42 12.11
C THR A 4 24.74 3.64 11.80
N ARG A 5 25.93 4.20 12.05
CA ARG A 5 27.23 3.63 11.63
C ARG A 5 27.46 2.19 12.10
N LYS A 6 26.97 1.84 13.29
CA LYS A 6 27.18 0.53 13.93
C LYS A 6 25.90 -0.31 14.08
N ALA A 7 24.80 0.15 13.49
CA ALA A 7 23.47 -0.45 13.66
C ALA A 7 22.97 -1.13 12.38
N ALA A 8 23.87 -1.44 11.43
CA ALA A 8 23.50 -2.14 10.21
C ALA A 8 23.20 -3.63 10.52
N PRO A 9 22.09 -4.18 10.02
CA PRO A 9 21.78 -5.61 10.15
C PRO A 9 22.71 -6.43 9.25
N ILE A 10 23.86 -6.84 9.79
CA ILE A 10 24.98 -7.38 9.00
C ILE A 10 24.59 -8.62 8.19
N PHE A 11 23.77 -9.51 8.77
CA PHE A 11 23.35 -10.74 8.10
C PHE A 11 22.52 -10.46 6.84
N GLU A 12 21.51 -9.59 6.95
CA GLU A 12 20.64 -9.19 5.86
C GLU A 12 21.38 -8.32 4.83
N CYS A 13 22.27 -7.43 5.27
CA CYS A 13 23.12 -6.66 4.36
C CYS A 13 24.07 -7.56 3.57
N ALA A 14 24.67 -8.57 4.21
CA ALA A 14 25.55 -9.53 3.55
C ALA A 14 24.78 -10.43 2.57
N TRP A 15 23.59 -10.90 2.95
CA TRP A 15 22.69 -11.63 2.05
C TRP A 15 22.34 -10.80 0.81
N THR A 16 21.91 -9.55 1.02
CA THR A 16 21.54 -8.63 -0.04
C THR A 16 22.68 -8.36 -1.02
N ALA A 17 23.93 -8.37 -0.55
CA ALA A 17 25.12 -8.05 -1.34
C ALA A 17 25.95 -9.28 -1.75
N CYS A 18 25.49 -10.51 -1.45
CA CYS A 18 26.24 -11.71 -1.81
C CYS A 18 26.17 -12.01 -3.32
N ASP A 19 27.16 -12.73 -3.84
CA ASP A 19 27.28 -13.05 -5.27
C ASP A 19 26.02 -13.70 -5.84
N GLY A 20 25.44 -14.68 -5.13
CA GLY A 20 24.23 -15.37 -5.59
C GLY A 20 23.02 -14.46 -5.69
N MET A 21 22.86 -13.54 -4.73
CA MET A 21 21.76 -12.57 -4.76
C MET A 21 21.99 -11.51 -5.83
N PHE A 22 23.23 -11.05 -5.98
CA PHE A 22 23.62 -10.13 -7.04
C PHE A 22 23.27 -10.67 -8.43
N GLU A 23 23.64 -11.93 -8.70
CA GLU A 23 23.39 -12.58 -9.99
C GLU A 23 21.90 -12.81 -10.26
N ARG A 24 21.17 -13.42 -9.32
CA ARG A 24 19.72 -13.67 -9.51
C ARG A 24 18.93 -12.36 -9.59
N GLY A 25 19.25 -11.41 -8.71
CA GLY A 25 18.56 -10.13 -8.62
C GLY A 25 18.69 -9.29 -9.88
N LEU A 26 19.86 -9.28 -10.54
CA LEU A 26 20.04 -8.58 -11.81
C LEU A 26 19.48 -9.36 -13.01
N THR A 27 19.62 -10.69 -13.01
CA THR A 27 19.12 -11.54 -14.10
C THR A 27 17.59 -11.45 -14.23
N TRP A 28 16.90 -11.29 -13.10
CA TRP A 28 15.45 -11.11 -13.08
C TRP A 28 14.98 -9.97 -13.99
N PHE A 29 15.66 -8.82 -13.96
CA PHE A 29 15.30 -7.67 -14.79
C PHE A 29 15.48 -7.95 -16.28
N GLU A 30 16.52 -8.68 -16.68
CA GLU A 30 16.70 -9.05 -18.09
C GLU A 30 15.60 -9.99 -18.60
N GLY A 31 15.14 -10.91 -17.74
CA GLY A 31 14.04 -11.83 -18.06
C GLY A 31 12.66 -11.16 -18.07
N ASN A 32 12.45 -10.14 -17.23
CA ASN A 32 11.13 -9.54 -17.00
C ASN A 32 10.94 -8.15 -17.66
N LYS A 33 11.98 -7.57 -18.27
CA LYS A 33 11.89 -6.21 -18.87
C LYS A 33 10.81 -6.04 -19.94
N GLU A 34 10.39 -7.14 -20.57
CA GLU A 34 9.38 -7.10 -21.63
C GLU A 34 7.94 -7.25 -21.11
N THR A 35 7.75 -7.58 -19.82
CA THR A 35 6.43 -7.76 -19.21
C THR A 35 5.66 -6.45 -19.13
N GLU A 36 4.33 -6.53 -19.23
CA GLU A 36 3.46 -5.34 -19.19
C GLU A 36 3.60 -4.57 -17.87
N ASP A 37 3.61 -5.30 -16.74
CA ASP A 37 3.76 -4.70 -15.41
C ASP A 37 5.10 -3.96 -15.26
N PHE A 38 6.19 -4.50 -15.82
CA PHE A 38 7.49 -3.84 -15.76
C PHE A 38 7.54 -2.58 -16.62
N LYS A 39 7.02 -2.67 -17.85
CA LYS A 39 6.99 -1.56 -18.81
C LYS A 39 6.15 -0.37 -18.32
N ALA A 40 5.07 -0.64 -17.58
CA ALA A 40 4.16 0.39 -17.06
C ALA A 40 4.90 1.55 -16.36
N TRP A 41 5.93 1.24 -15.58
CA TRP A 41 6.75 2.24 -14.88
C TRP A 41 8.15 2.42 -15.49
N HIS A 42 8.75 1.38 -16.07
CA HIS A 42 10.11 1.46 -16.62
C HIS A 42 10.20 2.39 -17.84
N ASP A 43 9.30 2.24 -18.80
CA ASP A 43 9.32 3.01 -20.06
C ASP A 43 9.01 4.48 -19.79
N ASN A 44 8.20 4.73 -18.76
CA ASN A 44 7.82 6.06 -18.30
C ASN A 44 8.82 6.68 -17.30
N TYR A 45 9.96 6.04 -17.02
CA TYR A 45 10.87 6.49 -15.96
C TYR A 45 11.28 7.97 -16.08
N ASN A 46 11.56 8.46 -17.28
CA ASN A 46 11.93 9.87 -17.49
C ASN A 46 10.76 10.82 -17.22
N HIS A 47 9.52 10.41 -17.53
CA HIS A 47 8.33 11.16 -17.22
C HIS A 47 8.09 11.23 -15.70
N LEU A 48 8.29 10.10 -15.01
CA LEU A 48 8.13 9.96 -13.55
C LEU A 48 9.17 10.73 -12.73
N LYS A 49 10.25 11.23 -13.33
CA LYS A 49 11.19 12.15 -12.65
C LYS A 49 10.58 13.51 -12.35
N SER A 50 9.59 13.94 -13.12
CA SER A 50 9.03 15.30 -13.06
C SER A 50 7.53 15.33 -12.78
N ASN A 51 6.86 14.18 -12.86
CA ASN A 51 5.41 14.06 -12.71
C ASN A 51 5.07 13.00 -11.68
N GLU A 52 3.89 13.16 -11.06
CA GLU A 52 3.34 12.13 -10.17
C GLU A 52 2.97 10.89 -11.00
N SER A 53 3.29 9.71 -10.47
CA SER A 53 2.83 8.43 -11.01
C SER A 53 1.31 8.32 -10.91
N ASP A 54 0.69 7.54 -11.79
CA ASP A 54 -0.68 7.07 -11.57
C ASP A 54 -0.70 5.81 -10.70
N ILE A 55 -1.89 5.42 -10.24
CA ILE A 55 -2.07 4.27 -9.34
C ILE A 55 -1.72 2.95 -10.03
N ASN A 56 -2.07 2.77 -11.30
CA ASN A 56 -1.79 1.51 -12.01
C ASN A 56 -0.28 1.30 -12.16
N THR A 57 0.46 2.37 -12.46
CA THR A 57 1.94 2.35 -12.49
C THR A 57 2.53 1.93 -11.15
N LEU A 58 1.97 2.40 -10.02
CA LEU A 58 2.42 2.01 -8.68
C LEU A 58 2.04 0.57 -8.32
N GLU A 59 0.82 0.13 -8.64
CA GLU A 59 0.39 -1.26 -8.44
C GLU A 59 1.26 -2.24 -9.24
N ALA A 60 1.58 -1.90 -10.49
CA ALA A 60 2.47 -2.67 -11.34
C ALA A 60 3.90 -2.74 -10.75
N TYR A 61 4.41 -1.64 -10.19
CA TYR A 61 5.68 -1.63 -9.47
C TYR A 61 5.68 -2.59 -8.27
N HIS A 62 4.64 -2.54 -7.42
CA HIS A 62 4.54 -3.43 -6.24
C HIS A 62 4.40 -4.90 -6.62
N LYS A 63 3.64 -5.18 -7.68
CA LYS A 63 3.53 -6.53 -8.23
C LYS A 63 4.90 -7.03 -8.72
N CYS A 64 5.66 -6.20 -9.43
CA CYS A 64 7.04 -6.54 -9.82
C CYS A 64 7.94 -6.78 -8.60
N ALA A 65 7.84 -5.95 -7.55
CA ALA A 65 8.64 -6.10 -6.34
C ALA A 65 8.35 -7.41 -5.61
N ALA A 66 7.06 -7.77 -5.48
CA ALA A 66 6.64 -9.03 -4.87
C ALA A 66 7.15 -10.25 -5.67
N ILE A 67 6.95 -10.25 -6.99
CA ILE A 67 7.44 -11.32 -7.88
C ILE A 67 8.96 -11.41 -7.83
N TRP A 68 9.67 -10.28 -7.83
CA TRP A 68 11.13 -10.27 -7.73
C TRP A 68 11.62 -10.92 -6.42
N ARG A 69 10.98 -10.63 -5.29
CA ARG A 69 11.33 -11.24 -3.99
C ARG A 69 11.14 -12.75 -4.01
N GLU A 70 10.03 -13.21 -4.58
CA GLU A 70 9.69 -14.62 -4.71
C GLU A 70 10.66 -15.35 -5.64
N GLU A 71 10.79 -14.91 -6.89
CA GLU A 71 11.57 -15.60 -7.93
C GLU A 71 13.08 -15.59 -7.66
N THR A 72 13.58 -14.57 -6.96
CA THR A 72 15.00 -14.52 -6.58
C THR A 72 15.30 -15.26 -5.27
N GLY A 73 14.26 -15.71 -4.56
CA GLY A 73 14.36 -16.35 -3.26
C GLY A 73 14.95 -15.40 -2.21
N TYR A 74 14.55 -14.13 -2.22
CA TYR A 74 15.14 -13.09 -1.36
C TYR A 74 14.78 -13.29 0.12
N GLU A 75 13.60 -13.82 0.41
CA GLU A 75 13.05 -13.96 1.77
C GLU A 75 13.67 -15.16 2.49
N ILE A 76 14.70 -14.93 3.30
CA ILE A 76 15.42 -15.98 4.04
C ILE A 76 15.09 -16.02 5.54
N ASN A 77 14.49 -14.95 6.06
CA ASN A 77 14.10 -14.80 7.46
C ASN A 77 13.06 -13.67 7.63
N GLU A 78 12.59 -13.45 8.87
CA GLU A 78 11.60 -12.42 9.19
C GLU A 78 12.03 -10.98 8.83
N ASN A 79 13.34 -10.70 8.77
CA ASN A 79 13.86 -9.36 8.47
C ASN A 79 13.93 -9.08 6.95
N THR A 80 13.76 -10.11 6.12
CA THR A 80 13.79 -10.03 4.65
C THR A 80 12.43 -10.35 4.03
N SER A 81 11.48 -10.87 4.81
CA SER A 81 10.13 -11.21 4.36
C SER A 81 9.24 -10.00 4.14
N SER A 82 8.27 -10.15 3.25
CA SER A 82 7.14 -9.22 3.10
C SER A 82 6.29 -9.19 4.38
N LEU A 83 5.90 -7.99 4.82
CA LEU A 83 5.12 -7.80 6.04
C LEU A 83 3.62 -7.91 5.76
N ASP A 84 2.96 -8.87 6.41
CA ASP A 84 1.50 -9.12 6.31
C ASP A 84 0.74 -8.91 7.64
N LYS A 85 1.47 -8.53 8.69
CA LYS A 85 0.96 -8.38 10.06
C LYS A 85 0.15 -7.09 10.24
N ASP A 86 -0.84 -7.15 11.13
CA ASP A 86 -1.64 -5.98 11.51
C ASP A 86 -0.78 -4.92 12.24
N LEU A 87 -1.20 -3.65 12.10
CA LEU A 87 -0.56 -2.52 12.76
C LEU A 87 -0.64 -2.65 14.28
N CYS A 88 0.49 -2.37 14.95
CA CYS A 88 0.54 -2.34 16.40
C CYS A 88 -0.24 -1.13 16.95
N LEU A 89 -1.27 -1.38 17.77
CA LEU A 89 -2.09 -0.32 18.37
C LEU A 89 -1.38 0.42 19.51
N THR A 90 -0.34 -0.18 20.09
CA THR A 90 0.39 0.35 21.24
C THR A 90 1.90 0.27 21.02
N TYR A 91 2.55 1.43 20.93
CA TYR A 91 4.00 1.52 20.76
C TYR A 91 4.68 2.00 22.05
N ALA A 92 5.43 1.10 22.71
CA ALA A 92 6.10 1.40 23.97
C ALA A 92 7.41 2.18 23.74
N VAL A 93 7.61 3.26 24.51
CA VAL A 93 8.82 4.10 24.45
C VAL A 93 9.30 4.45 25.86
N SER A 94 10.59 4.80 25.98
CA SER A 94 11.14 5.33 27.24
C SER A 94 10.44 6.63 27.63
N ASN A 95 10.14 6.78 28.93
CA ASN A 95 9.48 7.97 29.49
C ASN A 95 10.21 9.28 29.12
N THR A 96 11.54 9.23 29.01
CA THR A 96 12.37 10.39 28.63
C THR A 96 12.10 10.92 27.22
N ASN A 97 11.57 10.07 26.33
CA ASN A 97 11.37 10.39 24.92
C ASN A 97 9.89 10.58 24.55
N VAL A 98 8.96 10.27 25.46
CA VAL A 98 7.50 10.26 25.21
C VAL A 98 7.04 11.57 24.59
N ASP A 99 7.36 12.71 25.19
CA ASP A 99 6.89 14.02 24.71
C ASP A 99 7.40 14.35 23.30
N THR A 100 8.65 13.96 23.00
CA THR A 100 9.24 14.16 21.68
C THR A 100 8.54 13.29 20.63
N ILE A 101 8.28 12.03 20.96
CA ILE A 101 7.57 11.09 20.07
C ILE A 101 6.12 11.54 19.86
N LEU A 102 5.42 11.98 20.90
CA LEU A 102 4.06 12.50 20.78
C LEU A 102 4.00 13.73 19.87
N ARG A 103 4.96 14.66 20.01
CA ARG A 103 5.05 15.82 19.12
C ARG A 103 5.27 15.41 17.66
N MET A 104 6.12 14.40 17.42
CA MET A 104 6.33 13.84 16.07
C MET A 104 5.03 13.23 15.52
N LEU A 105 4.28 12.47 16.32
CA LEU A 105 3.01 11.87 15.92
C LEU A 105 1.94 12.92 15.58
N VAL A 106 1.85 14.00 16.36
CA VAL A 106 0.93 15.11 16.09
C VAL A 106 1.28 15.80 14.77
N ASP A 107 2.57 16.04 14.51
CA ASP A 107 3.05 16.60 13.24
C ASP A 107 2.76 15.67 12.05
N MET A 108 3.03 14.37 12.20
CA MET A 108 2.72 13.36 11.17
C MET A 108 1.22 13.30 10.86
N LYS A 109 0.36 13.33 11.89
CA LYS A 109 -1.09 13.37 11.74
C LYS A 109 -1.54 14.63 11.02
N THR A 110 -1.00 15.79 11.41
CA THR A 110 -1.32 17.08 10.77
C THR A 110 -0.96 17.05 9.29
N LYS A 111 0.23 16.55 8.93
CA LYS A 111 0.65 16.39 7.53
C LYS A 111 -0.24 15.41 6.76
N SER A 112 -0.64 14.31 7.38
CA SER A 112 -1.59 13.35 6.79
C SER A 112 -2.93 14.03 6.50
N ASP A 113 -3.50 14.72 7.49
CA ASP A 113 -4.78 15.41 7.38
C ASP A 113 -4.76 16.54 6.35
N GLU A 114 -3.68 17.32 6.29
CA GLU A 114 -3.50 18.38 5.29
C GLU A 114 -3.42 17.84 3.87
N ARG A 115 -2.73 16.70 3.66
CA ARG A 115 -2.62 16.08 2.34
C ARG A 115 -3.93 15.44 1.90
N LEU A 116 -4.65 14.79 2.82
CA LEU A 116 -6.02 14.33 2.61
C LEU A 116 -6.97 15.47 2.20
N LYS A 117 -6.75 16.68 2.74
CA LYS A 117 -7.52 17.89 2.37
C LYS A 117 -7.10 18.50 1.02
N ARG A 118 -5.83 18.35 0.61
CA ARG A 118 -5.26 18.95 -0.63
C ARG A 118 -5.39 18.07 -1.87
N GLY A 119 -5.54 16.76 -1.74
CA GLY A 119 -5.92 15.89 -2.86
C GLY A 119 -7.26 16.35 -3.42
N GLY A 120 -7.28 16.81 -4.68
CA GLY A 120 -8.39 17.48 -5.38
C GLY A 120 -9.64 16.64 -5.63
N GLY A 121 -9.90 15.66 -4.78
CA GLY A 121 -11.03 14.77 -4.76
C GLY A 121 -11.10 14.09 -3.41
N SER A 122 -10.86 14.84 -2.33
CA SER A 122 -11.74 14.56 -1.20
C SER A 122 -13.15 14.56 -1.82
N VAL A 123 -13.79 13.39 -1.83
CA VAL A 123 -15.11 13.34 -1.22
C VAL A 123 -14.89 14.17 0.01
N ARG A 124 -15.26 15.47 -0.05
CA ARG A 124 -15.30 16.35 1.12
C ARG A 124 -15.67 15.41 2.23
N LEU A 125 -14.90 15.31 3.32
CA LEU A 125 -15.36 14.62 4.53
C LEU A 125 -16.82 15.01 4.65
N GLY A 126 -17.69 14.08 4.26
CA GLY A 126 -18.92 14.49 3.63
C GLY A 126 -19.70 15.09 4.74
N THR A 127 -19.92 16.38 4.69
CA THR A 127 -20.99 17.03 5.45
C THR A 127 -22.35 16.37 5.17
N GLY A 128 -22.44 15.29 4.37
CA GLY A 128 -23.60 14.45 4.15
C GLY A 128 -23.47 12.94 4.45
N VAL A 129 -22.33 12.36 4.81
CA VAL A 129 -22.30 10.96 5.32
C VAL A 129 -22.08 11.01 6.82
N SER A 130 -23.14 10.74 7.58
CA SER A 130 -23.07 10.74 9.04
C SER A 130 -21.99 9.75 9.50
N ASP A 131 -21.11 10.15 10.42
CA ASP A 131 -20.16 9.24 11.08
C ASP A 131 -20.89 8.04 11.72
N GLU A 132 -22.16 8.22 12.08
CA GLU A 132 -23.07 7.17 12.51
C GLU A 132 -23.23 6.05 11.46
N HIS A 133 -23.28 6.38 10.17
CA HIS A 133 -23.42 5.39 9.11
C HIS A 133 -22.17 4.51 9.00
N THR A 134 -21.01 5.16 9.06
CA THR A 134 -19.70 4.48 8.98
C THR A 134 -19.48 3.60 10.23
N GLY A 135 -19.79 4.12 11.42
CA GLY A 135 -19.67 3.36 12.67
C GLY A 135 -20.68 2.22 12.82
N TRP A 136 -21.89 2.35 12.28
CA TRP A 136 -22.81 1.21 12.20
C TRP A 136 -22.31 0.15 11.22
N MET A 137 -21.82 0.56 10.04
CA MET A 137 -21.29 -0.38 9.05
C MET A 137 -20.10 -1.17 9.60
N GLU A 138 -19.18 -0.51 10.31
CA GLU A 138 -18.06 -1.18 10.97
C GLU A 138 -18.53 -2.24 11.99
N ARG A 139 -19.56 -1.92 12.80
CA ARG A 139 -20.14 -2.88 13.75
C ARG A 139 -20.80 -4.05 13.04
N TRP A 140 -21.50 -3.79 11.93
CA TRP A 140 -22.11 -4.85 11.13
C TRP A 140 -21.04 -5.74 10.51
N ILE A 141 -19.98 -5.21 9.91
CA ILE A 141 -18.90 -6.01 9.31
C ILE A 141 -18.21 -6.88 10.38
N LYS A 142 -17.91 -6.30 11.55
CA LYS A 142 -17.23 -6.99 12.66
C LYS A 142 -18.13 -7.93 13.49
N GLY A 143 -19.33 -8.25 13.04
CA GLY A 143 -20.22 -9.19 13.75
C GLY A 143 -20.84 -8.64 15.05
N LYS A 144 -20.71 -7.34 15.34
CA LYS A 144 -21.25 -6.71 16.55
C LYS A 144 -22.74 -6.34 16.43
N CYS A 145 -23.31 -6.53 15.23
CA CYS A 145 -24.74 -6.42 14.98
C CYS A 145 -25.25 -7.75 14.41
N GLY A 146 -26.53 -8.05 14.63
CA GLY A 146 -27.18 -9.22 14.04
C GLY A 146 -27.08 -9.21 12.51
N LEU A 147 -27.04 -10.39 11.91
CA LEU A 147 -26.80 -10.57 10.47
C LEU A 147 -27.79 -9.76 9.60
N LEU A 148 -29.08 -9.86 9.94
CA LEU A 148 -30.20 -9.19 9.28
C LEU A 148 -30.62 -7.88 9.97
N SER A 149 -29.71 -7.27 10.75
CA SER A 149 -30.01 -6.02 11.44
C SER A 149 -30.33 -4.89 10.46
N THR A 150 -31.36 -4.13 10.80
CA THR A 150 -31.75 -2.94 10.05
C THR A 150 -30.77 -1.79 10.29
N PRO A 151 -30.22 -1.16 9.25
CA PRO A 151 -29.35 0.00 9.42
C PRO A 151 -30.10 1.20 10.01
N PRO A 152 -29.41 2.12 10.71
CA PRO A 152 -30.04 3.25 11.38
C PRO A 152 -30.67 4.24 10.39
N TRP A 153 -30.22 4.21 9.12
CA TRP A 153 -30.81 5.01 8.05
C TRP A 153 -32.08 4.38 7.44
N GLY A 154 -32.47 3.16 7.83
CA GLY A 154 -33.68 2.48 7.40
C GLY A 154 -33.39 1.27 6.51
N SER A 155 -33.48 1.42 5.19
CA SER A 155 -33.29 0.31 4.23
C SER A 155 -31.87 0.23 3.68
N TRP A 156 -31.42 -0.99 3.36
CA TRP A 156 -30.19 -1.23 2.60
C TRP A 156 -30.22 -0.61 1.19
N LYS A 157 -31.41 -0.48 0.58
CA LYS A 157 -31.61 0.21 -0.71
C LYS A 157 -31.54 1.73 -0.62
N LYS A 158 -31.47 2.31 0.59
CA LYS A 158 -31.59 3.76 0.72
C LYS A 158 -30.42 4.48 0.06
N GLU A 159 -30.76 5.37 -0.85
CA GLU A 159 -29.80 6.20 -1.57
C GLU A 159 -29.67 7.59 -0.95
N ASN A 160 -28.52 8.21 -1.19
CA ASN A 160 -28.28 9.62 -0.89
C ASN A 160 -28.82 10.52 -2.02
N LYS A 161 -28.60 11.84 -1.89
CA LYS A 161 -29.01 12.82 -2.90
C LYS A 161 -28.33 12.67 -4.26
N THR A 162 -27.23 11.90 -4.34
CA THR A 162 -26.48 11.64 -5.56
C THR A 162 -26.84 10.30 -6.21
N GLY A 163 -27.90 9.62 -5.74
CA GLY A 163 -28.33 8.31 -6.26
C GLY A 163 -27.38 7.17 -5.91
N ARG A 164 -26.57 7.32 -4.84
CA ARG A 164 -25.62 6.30 -4.37
C ARG A 164 -26.13 5.66 -3.09
N LYS A 165 -25.99 4.34 -2.94
CA LYS A 165 -26.42 3.66 -1.71
C LYS A 165 -25.64 4.16 -0.49
N LEU A 166 -26.36 4.43 0.59
CA LEU A 166 -25.75 4.85 1.86
C LEU A 166 -24.81 3.77 2.40
N ALA A 167 -25.16 2.50 2.24
CA ALA A 167 -24.30 1.38 2.59
C ALA A 167 -23.00 1.36 1.76
N ALA A 168 -23.09 1.53 0.44
CA ALA A 168 -21.94 1.56 -0.45
C ALA A 168 -20.95 2.68 -0.08
N THR A 169 -21.47 3.90 0.12
CA THR A 169 -20.65 5.05 0.54
C THR A 169 -20.02 4.87 1.93
N ALA A 170 -20.73 4.23 2.87
CA ALA A 170 -20.18 3.91 4.19
C ALA A 170 -19.06 2.87 4.12
N ILE A 171 -19.21 1.81 3.31
CA ILE A 171 -18.18 0.78 3.09
C ILE A 171 -16.95 1.38 2.41
N ALA A 172 -17.13 2.19 1.37
CA ALA A 172 -16.02 2.87 0.68
C ALA A 172 -15.26 3.80 1.63
N ASN A 173 -15.96 4.61 2.42
CA ASN A 173 -15.35 5.48 3.43
C ASN A 173 -14.61 4.68 4.52
N LEU A 174 -15.19 3.57 4.99
CA LEU A 174 -14.55 2.71 5.99
C LEU A 174 -13.28 2.05 5.43
N THR A 175 -13.32 1.60 4.18
CA THR A 175 -12.15 1.04 3.47
C THR A 175 -11.03 2.07 3.36
N GLN A 176 -11.36 3.31 3.01
CA GLN A 176 -10.38 4.40 2.96
C GLN A 176 -9.82 4.78 4.35
N LYS A 177 -10.61 4.66 5.43
CA LYS A 177 -10.18 4.96 6.81
C LYS A 177 -9.35 3.84 7.45
N THR A 178 -9.65 2.59 7.16
CA THR A 178 -9.19 1.43 7.95
C THR A 178 -8.39 0.40 7.15
N GLY A 179 -8.35 0.51 5.82
CA GLY A 179 -7.55 -0.34 4.92
C GLY A 179 -8.37 -1.37 4.13
N SER A 180 -7.66 -2.23 3.38
CA SER A 180 -8.20 -3.11 2.33
C SER A 180 -9.04 -4.29 2.82
N LYS A 181 -8.93 -4.69 4.10
CA LYS A 181 -9.66 -5.86 4.64
C LYS A 181 -11.18 -5.65 4.76
N VAL A 182 -11.65 -4.40 4.74
CA VAL A 182 -13.07 -4.07 4.95
C VAL A 182 -13.98 -4.70 3.89
N ILE A 183 -13.55 -4.72 2.62
CA ILE A 183 -14.34 -5.30 1.51
C ILE A 183 -14.41 -6.82 1.64
N SER A 184 -13.30 -7.49 1.93
CA SER A 184 -13.29 -8.94 2.12
C SER A 184 -14.16 -9.37 3.30
N GLU A 185 -14.09 -8.65 4.43
CA GLU A 185 -14.93 -8.92 5.60
C GLU A 185 -16.42 -8.65 5.31
N ALA A 186 -16.74 -7.62 4.52
CA ALA A 186 -18.11 -7.37 4.08
C ALA A 186 -18.64 -8.49 3.17
N LYS A 187 -17.81 -9.02 2.25
CA LYS A 187 -18.14 -10.16 1.38
C LYS A 187 -18.35 -11.46 2.18
N GLU A 188 -17.55 -11.68 3.22
CA GLU A 188 -17.73 -12.81 4.13
C GLU A 188 -19.08 -12.71 4.86
N ARG A 189 -19.39 -11.55 5.44
CA ARG A 189 -20.69 -11.31 6.09
C ARG A 189 -21.87 -11.43 5.14
N HIS A 190 -21.72 -10.96 3.90
CA HIS A 190 -22.73 -11.16 2.85
C HIS A 190 -22.94 -12.63 2.52
N SER A 191 -21.87 -13.42 2.42
CA SER A 191 -21.94 -14.87 2.19
C SER A 191 -22.71 -15.59 3.30
N MET A 192 -22.56 -15.15 4.56
CA MET A 192 -23.38 -15.66 5.67
C MET A 192 -24.86 -15.33 5.50
N VAL A 193 -25.21 -14.12 5.03
CA VAL A 193 -26.61 -13.74 4.73
C VAL A 193 -27.19 -14.62 3.63
N VAL A 194 -26.40 -14.88 2.59
CA VAL A 194 -26.79 -15.77 1.48
C VAL A 194 -26.98 -17.21 1.99
N ALA A 195 -26.13 -17.69 2.90
CA ALA A 195 -26.30 -19.01 3.50
C ALA A 195 -27.64 -19.15 4.24
N THR A 196 -28.07 -18.13 5.00
CA THR A 196 -29.39 -18.10 5.64
C THR A 196 -30.54 -18.14 4.63
N VAL A 197 -30.37 -17.63 3.40
CA VAL A 197 -31.40 -17.77 2.34
C VAL A 197 -31.54 -19.23 1.88
N HIS A 198 -30.46 -20.01 1.94
CA HIS A 198 -30.46 -21.41 1.50
C HIS A 198 -30.92 -22.40 2.59
N ASP A 199 -30.97 -21.97 3.86
CA ASP A 199 -31.46 -22.76 4.97
C ASP A 199 -32.92 -22.41 5.29
N GLN A 200 -33.85 -23.14 4.64
CA GLN A 200 -35.29 -22.89 4.79
C GLN A 200 -35.81 -23.22 6.20
N ASP A 201 -35.17 -24.15 6.90
CA ASP A 201 -35.54 -24.55 8.25
C ASP A 201 -35.13 -23.45 9.24
N GLU A 202 -33.92 -22.89 9.10
CA GLU A 202 -33.46 -21.74 9.89
C GLU A 202 -34.34 -20.49 9.68
N VAL A 203 -34.75 -20.22 8.43
CA VAL A 203 -35.65 -19.11 8.10
C VAL A 203 -37.02 -19.27 8.78
N ALA A 204 -37.57 -20.48 8.77
CA ALA A 204 -38.85 -20.79 9.41
C ALA A 204 -38.75 -20.68 10.94
N ASP A 205 -37.69 -21.23 11.53
CA ASP A 205 -37.46 -21.22 12.98
C ASP A 205 -37.25 -19.81 13.54
N LEU A 206 -36.61 -18.92 12.76
CA LEU A 206 -36.42 -17.51 13.13
C LEU A 206 -37.64 -16.63 12.83
N GLY A 207 -38.71 -17.18 12.26
CA GLY A 207 -39.92 -16.44 11.89
C GLY A 207 -39.70 -15.42 10.76
N LEU A 208 -38.75 -15.70 9.87
CA LEU A 208 -38.36 -14.81 8.78
C LEU A 208 -39.13 -15.11 7.51
N ILE A 209 -39.28 -14.09 6.65
CA ILE A 209 -39.89 -14.24 5.33
C ILE A 209 -38.76 -14.46 4.32
N LEU A 210 -38.69 -15.65 3.71
CA LEU A 210 -37.62 -16.02 2.76
C LEU A 210 -37.40 -14.96 1.66
N SER A 211 -38.48 -14.45 1.07
CA SER A 211 -38.38 -13.41 0.04
C SER A 211 -37.81 -12.09 0.55
N ALA A 212 -38.05 -11.73 1.81
CA ALA A 212 -37.47 -10.55 2.43
C ALA A 212 -35.97 -10.73 2.73
N VAL A 213 -35.57 -11.91 3.20
CA VAL A 213 -34.15 -12.25 3.43
C VAL A 213 -33.37 -12.25 2.11
N SER A 214 -33.95 -12.84 1.05
CA SER A 214 -33.37 -12.81 -0.30
C SER A 214 -33.19 -11.38 -0.82
N ASN A 215 -34.19 -10.53 -0.67
CA ASN A 215 -34.09 -9.12 -1.08
C ASN A 215 -32.97 -8.38 -0.33
N ILE A 216 -32.83 -8.62 0.97
CA ILE A 216 -31.75 -8.03 1.78
C ILE A 216 -30.38 -8.54 1.31
N ALA A 217 -30.26 -9.83 0.99
CA ALA A 217 -29.03 -10.40 0.45
C ALA A 217 -28.60 -9.71 -0.87
N ASP A 218 -29.54 -9.51 -1.79
CA ASP A 218 -29.30 -8.82 -3.06
C ASP A 218 -28.91 -7.34 -2.85
N ASP A 219 -29.55 -6.68 -1.88
CA ASP A 219 -29.28 -5.27 -1.56
C ASP A 219 -27.88 -5.07 -0.96
N ILE A 220 -27.47 -5.98 -0.08
CA ILE A 220 -26.13 -5.98 0.50
C ILE A 220 -25.10 -6.25 -0.59
N GLY A 221 -25.29 -7.29 -1.41
CA GLY A 221 -24.37 -7.65 -2.48
C GLY A 221 -24.17 -6.51 -3.48
N SER A 222 -25.27 -5.88 -3.89
CA SER A 222 -25.23 -4.73 -4.80
C SER A 222 -24.64 -3.47 -4.16
N ALA A 223 -24.76 -3.27 -2.85
CA ALA A 223 -24.07 -2.18 -2.14
C ALA A 223 -22.55 -2.42 -2.02
N ILE A 224 -22.13 -3.67 -1.84
CA ILE A 224 -20.70 -4.04 -1.82
C ILE A 224 -20.10 -3.81 -3.20
N GLN A 225 -20.75 -4.28 -4.27
CA GLN A 225 -20.28 -4.04 -5.63
C GLN A 225 -20.16 -2.55 -5.94
N GLU A 226 -21.18 -1.75 -5.61
CA GLU A 226 -21.12 -0.31 -5.81
C GLU A 226 -20.00 0.36 -4.98
N ALA A 227 -19.66 -0.17 -3.80
CA ALA A 227 -18.53 0.31 -3.02
C ALA A 227 -17.18 0.02 -3.70
N GLU A 228 -17.02 -1.17 -4.30
CA GLU A 228 -15.84 -1.52 -5.10
C GLU A 228 -15.72 -0.59 -6.31
N ASP A 229 -16.81 -0.36 -7.05
CA ASP A 229 -16.85 0.56 -8.19
C ASP A 229 -16.47 1.99 -7.78
N LEU A 230 -16.95 2.46 -6.62
CA LEU A 230 -16.61 3.78 -6.07
C LEU A 230 -15.13 3.87 -5.69
N LEU A 231 -14.57 2.81 -5.12
CA LEU A 231 -13.15 2.76 -4.77
C LEU A 231 -12.30 2.77 -6.05
N ASP A 232 -12.66 1.99 -7.06
CA ASP A 232 -11.96 1.95 -8.35
C ASP A 232 -12.09 3.27 -9.12
N GLN A 233 -13.25 3.92 -9.08
CA GLN A 233 -13.41 5.29 -9.61
C GLN A 233 -12.57 6.31 -8.83
N SER A 234 -12.46 6.16 -7.51
CA SER A 234 -11.60 7.02 -6.69
C SER A 234 -10.11 6.80 -7.00
N LYS A 235 -9.70 5.56 -7.32
CA LYS A 235 -8.36 5.24 -7.80
C LYS A 235 -8.08 5.88 -9.16
N ALA A 236 -9.08 5.97 -10.04
CA ALA A 236 -8.92 6.53 -11.39
C ALA A 236 -8.88 8.07 -11.43
N GLN A 237 -9.52 8.78 -10.49
CA GLN A 237 -9.73 10.24 -10.60
C GLN A 237 -8.98 11.09 -9.57
N THR A 238 -8.42 10.54 -8.48
CA THR A 238 -7.85 11.38 -7.42
C THR A 238 -6.60 10.75 -6.77
N PRO A 239 -5.52 11.53 -6.52
CA PRO A 239 -4.43 11.10 -5.65
C PRO A 239 -4.94 11.09 -4.19
N SER A 240 -5.61 10.01 -3.78
CA SER A 240 -6.15 9.81 -2.43
C SER A 240 -5.10 9.18 -1.50
N ALA A 241 -5.41 9.00 -0.21
CA ALA A 241 -4.53 8.31 0.76
C ALA A 241 -4.01 6.94 0.26
N TYR A 242 -4.77 6.27 -0.61
CA TYR A 242 -4.33 5.06 -1.29
C TYR A 242 -3.05 5.29 -2.12
N HIS A 243 -2.99 6.38 -2.90
CA HIS A 243 -1.81 6.75 -3.68
C HIS A 243 -0.55 6.91 -2.81
N GLN A 244 -0.69 7.43 -1.59
CA GLN A 244 0.43 7.61 -0.67
C GLN A 244 0.94 6.29 -0.08
N GLN A 245 0.03 5.38 0.23
CA GLN A 245 0.40 4.06 0.75
C GLN A 245 1.07 3.21 -0.34
N VAL A 246 0.55 3.28 -1.56
CA VAL A 246 1.09 2.54 -2.72
C VAL A 246 2.34 3.23 -3.28
N ALA A 247 2.66 4.47 -2.92
CA ALA A 247 3.95 5.09 -3.28
C ALA A 247 5.12 4.66 -2.38
N ALA A 248 4.89 3.78 -1.39
CA ALA A 248 5.96 3.26 -0.54
C ALA A 248 6.99 2.48 -1.39
N MET A 249 8.28 2.81 -1.20
CA MET A 249 9.36 2.18 -1.95
C MET A 249 9.75 0.85 -1.32
N ASP A 250 9.84 -0.20 -2.13
CA ASP A 250 10.58 -1.39 -1.78
C ASP A 250 12.08 -1.11 -1.94
N VAL A 251 12.77 -0.93 -0.81
CA VAL A 251 14.16 -0.47 -0.78
C VAL A 251 15.11 -1.40 -1.54
N VAL A 252 14.98 -2.72 -1.37
CA VAL A 252 15.90 -3.67 -1.99
C VAL A 252 15.60 -3.85 -3.48
N PHE A 253 14.32 -3.97 -3.84
CA PHE A 253 13.90 -4.09 -5.23
C PHE A 253 14.33 -2.84 -6.04
N SER A 254 14.06 -1.64 -5.52
CA SER A 254 14.49 -0.39 -6.17
C SER A 254 16.01 -0.24 -6.24
N SER A 255 16.75 -0.69 -5.22
CA SER A 255 18.21 -0.70 -5.24
C SER A 255 18.73 -1.59 -6.37
N TYR A 256 18.22 -2.82 -6.49
CA TYR A 256 18.57 -3.76 -7.55
C TYR A 256 18.13 -3.29 -8.94
N TYR A 257 16.97 -2.64 -9.05
CA TYR A 257 16.54 -1.98 -10.27
C TYR A 257 17.53 -0.90 -10.71
N TRP A 258 17.98 -0.03 -9.79
CA TRP A 258 18.96 0.99 -10.12
C TRP A 258 20.32 0.38 -10.48
N LEU A 259 20.75 -0.68 -9.79
CA LEU A 259 21.95 -1.44 -10.17
C LEU A 259 21.87 -1.96 -11.62
N TRP A 260 20.73 -2.55 -11.99
CA TRP A 260 20.47 -3.01 -13.35
C TRP A 260 20.46 -1.85 -14.36
N ARG A 261 19.73 -0.75 -14.06
CA ARG A 261 19.64 0.46 -14.91
C ARG A 261 21.00 1.10 -15.17
N ILE A 262 21.89 1.14 -14.18
CA ILE A 262 23.23 1.71 -14.35
C ILE A 262 24.20 0.76 -15.05
N LYS A 263 23.75 -0.45 -15.41
CA LYS A 263 24.53 -1.49 -16.09
C LYS A 263 25.75 -1.90 -15.26
N ILE A 264 25.55 -2.09 -13.95
CA ILE A 264 26.59 -2.63 -13.08
C ILE A 264 26.89 -4.07 -13.52
N ASN A 265 28.14 -4.51 -13.37
CA ASN A 265 28.54 -5.89 -13.61
C ASN A 265 29.28 -6.44 -12.39
N ARG A 266 29.48 -7.76 -12.34
CA ARG A 266 30.12 -8.44 -11.20
C ARG A 266 31.51 -7.87 -10.86
N HIS A 267 32.29 -7.52 -11.88
CA HIS A 267 33.63 -6.94 -11.70
C HIS A 267 33.62 -5.53 -11.10
N SER A 268 32.57 -4.75 -11.39
CA SER A 268 32.44 -3.36 -10.95
C SER A 268 31.62 -3.16 -9.68
N TYR A 269 30.86 -4.18 -9.27
CA TYR A 269 29.99 -4.14 -8.09
C TYR A 269 30.76 -3.89 -6.78
N SER A 270 31.93 -4.53 -6.62
CA SER A 270 32.78 -4.32 -5.43
C SER A 270 33.20 -2.86 -5.25
N TYR A 271 33.50 -2.16 -6.35
CA TYR A 271 33.87 -0.74 -6.31
C TYR A 271 32.67 0.16 -5.98
N LEU A 272 31.47 -0.19 -6.47
CA LEU A 272 30.24 0.51 -6.08
C LEU A 272 29.95 0.31 -4.59
N SER A 273 30.05 -0.93 -4.10
CA SER A 273 29.89 -1.26 -2.68
C SER A 273 30.88 -0.50 -1.80
N GLN A 274 32.17 -0.49 -2.18
CA GLN A 274 33.19 0.30 -1.49
C GLN A 274 32.85 1.80 -1.50
N TRP A 275 32.41 2.35 -2.64
CA TRP A 275 32.04 3.76 -2.71
C TRP A 275 30.86 4.10 -1.80
N LEU A 276 29.81 3.27 -1.76
CA LEU A 276 28.68 3.43 -0.83
C LEU A 276 29.11 3.30 0.63
N PHE A 277 30.03 2.38 0.94
CA PHE A 277 30.60 2.23 2.26
C PHE A 277 31.33 3.51 2.72
N GLU A 278 32.20 4.07 1.86
CA GLU A 278 32.93 5.33 2.14
C GLU A 278 31.98 6.52 2.29
N LEU A 279 30.91 6.58 1.49
CA LEU A 279 29.86 7.59 1.66
C LEU A 279 29.19 7.50 3.03
N GLY A 280 29.07 6.30 3.60
CA GLY A 280 28.51 6.08 4.94
C GLY A 280 29.44 6.43 6.10
N GLN A 281 30.74 6.67 5.84
CA GLN A 281 31.72 6.96 6.90
C GLN A 281 31.75 8.44 7.31
N HIS A 282 31.56 9.34 6.35
CA HIS A 282 31.73 10.79 6.51
C HIS A 282 30.50 11.59 6.05
N PRO A 283 30.17 12.72 6.69
CA PRO A 283 29.03 13.52 6.27
C PRO A 283 29.38 14.20 4.95
N ILE A 284 28.75 13.77 3.86
CA ILE A 284 29.02 14.27 2.51
C ILE A 284 27.73 14.89 1.96
N GLY A 285 27.80 16.15 1.56
CA GLY A 285 26.65 16.84 0.97
C GLY A 285 26.37 16.42 -0.47
N ASN A 286 25.11 16.51 -0.90
CA ASN A 286 24.63 16.04 -2.22
C ASN A 286 25.43 16.61 -3.40
N LYS A 287 25.87 17.88 -3.35
CA LYS A 287 26.70 18.49 -4.40
C LYS A 287 28.04 17.75 -4.56
N LYS A 288 28.67 17.38 -3.44
CA LYS A 288 29.94 16.64 -3.43
C LYS A 288 29.75 15.22 -3.94
N VAL A 289 28.64 14.56 -3.60
CA VAL A 289 28.28 13.24 -4.16
C VAL A 289 28.22 13.30 -5.70
N ARG A 290 27.54 14.31 -6.26
CA ARG A 290 27.45 14.50 -7.72
C ARG A 290 28.82 14.72 -8.36
N THR A 291 29.68 15.54 -7.73
CA THR A 291 31.06 15.75 -8.19
C THR A 291 31.88 14.45 -8.16
N MET A 292 31.77 13.66 -7.09
CA MET A 292 32.46 12.38 -6.97
C MET A 292 32.03 11.40 -8.07
N LEU A 293 30.72 11.25 -8.31
CA LEU A 293 30.20 10.37 -9.36
C LEU A 293 30.70 10.76 -10.76
N GLY A 294 30.83 12.06 -11.03
CA GLY A 294 31.34 12.56 -12.31
C GLY A 294 32.85 12.33 -12.51
N ALA A 295 33.61 12.23 -11.41
CA ALA A 295 35.05 12.02 -11.42
C ALA A 295 35.47 10.54 -11.46
N LEU A 296 34.58 9.62 -11.06
CA LEU A 296 34.86 8.18 -11.09
C LEU A 296 35.01 7.68 -12.54
N PRO A 297 35.95 6.74 -12.79
CA PRO A 297 36.21 6.22 -14.14
C PRO A 297 35.18 5.17 -14.60
N PHE A 298 34.21 4.81 -13.75
CA PHE A 298 33.28 3.72 -14.04
C PHE A 298 32.07 4.19 -14.84
N GLN A 299 31.66 3.40 -15.85
CA GLN A 299 30.47 3.73 -16.65
C GLN A 299 29.20 3.86 -15.79
N TRP A 300 29.05 3.01 -14.78
CA TRP A 300 27.90 3.02 -13.88
C TRP A 300 27.76 4.34 -13.12
N SER A 301 28.86 5.07 -12.86
CA SER A 301 28.78 6.33 -12.08
C SER A 301 28.13 7.45 -12.87
N ARG A 302 28.41 7.52 -14.18
CA ARG A 302 27.76 8.44 -15.12
C ARG A 302 26.31 8.06 -15.35
N ASN A 303 26.03 6.76 -15.49
CA ASN A 303 24.65 6.29 -15.64
C ASN A 303 23.81 6.61 -14.38
N LEU A 304 24.38 6.43 -13.19
CA LEU A 304 23.73 6.77 -11.92
C LEU A 304 23.42 8.26 -11.81
N LEU A 305 24.34 9.13 -12.24
CA LEU A 305 24.07 10.57 -12.35
C LEU A 305 22.90 10.88 -13.26
N GLY A 306 22.77 10.15 -14.38
CA GLY A 306 21.67 10.28 -15.32
C GLY A 306 20.32 9.79 -14.79
N LEU A 307 20.27 9.13 -13.63
CA LEU A 307 19.02 8.72 -12.97
C LEU A 307 18.44 9.80 -12.07
N PHE A 308 19.26 10.76 -11.59
CA PHE A 308 18.81 11.91 -10.82
C PHE A 308 18.15 13.00 -11.66
#